data_AF-A0A7W4DZV7-F1
#
_entry.id   AF-A0A7W4DZV7-F1
#
_cell.length_a   1.000
_cell.length_b   1.000
_cell.length_c   1.000
_cell.angle_alpha   90.00
_cell.angle_beta   90.00
_cell.angle_gamma   90.00
#
_symmetry.space_group_name_H-M   'P 1'
#
loop_
_entity.id
_entity.type
_entity.pdbx_description
1 polymer ?
#
loop_
_entity_poly.entity_id
_entity_poly.type
_entity_poly.pdbx_seq_one_letter_code
_entity_poly.pdbx_strand_id
1 'polypeptide(L)'
;MKFYFVFLIGFFSFSCKKKEIEFIPSKVIDNVYFVENLPANDSVLKEKIKGFINKNRKNKRGIYFYRYTSNTRYFLNHKEESTNMLDDYPEDELASFIITRCETDTTKLVGNFIFMA
;
A
#
# COMPACT_ATOMS: atom_id res chain seq x y z
N MET A 1 -15.03 4.67 61.96
CA MET A 1 -15.32 3.84 60.77
C MET A 1 -15.66 4.78 59.61
N LYS A 2 -14.70 5.15 58.77
CA LYS A 2 -14.95 6.06 57.62
C LYS A 2 -14.09 5.65 56.42
N PHE A 3 -14.83 5.20 55.41
CA PHE A 3 -14.55 4.87 54.02
C PHE A 3 -13.15 5.19 53.47
N TYR A 4 -12.43 4.13 53.11
CA TYR A 4 -11.31 4.16 52.17
C TYR A 4 -11.83 4.58 50.78
N PHE A 5 -11.34 5.70 50.26
CA PHE A 5 -11.51 6.09 48.86
C PHE A 5 -10.65 5.15 48.00
N VAL A 6 -11.23 4.05 47.53
CA VAL A 6 -10.59 3.17 46.55
C VAL A 6 -10.64 3.89 45.20
N PHE A 7 -9.55 4.57 44.84
CA PHE A 7 -9.32 5.07 43.48
C PHE A 7 -9.10 3.87 42.55
N LEU A 8 -10.20 3.32 42.00
CA LEU A 8 -10.20 2.23 41.01
C LEU A 8 -10.95 2.66 39.75
N ILE A 9 -10.66 3.83 39.18
CA ILE A 9 -11.29 4.27 37.92
C ILE A 9 -10.31 5.22 37.23
N GLY A 10 -9.78 4.97 36.04
CA GLY A 10 -9.86 3.79 35.19
C GLY A 10 -8.61 3.80 34.30
N PHE A 11 -7.99 2.64 34.14
CA PHE A 11 -7.13 2.39 33.00
C PHE A 11 -8.05 2.48 31.78
N PHE A 12 -8.14 3.67 31.16
CA PHE A 12 -8.67 3.80 29.83
C PHE A 12 -7.74 3.01 28.92
N SER A 13 -8.01 1.72 28.79
CA SER A 13 -7.50 0.88 27.73
C SER A 13 -8.12 1.40 26.44
N PHE A 14 -7.60 2.51 25.93
CA PHE A 14 -7.71 2.87 24.53
C PHE A 14 -7.02 1.75 23.77
N SER A 15 -7.75 0.67 23.54
CA SER A 15 -7.38 -0.35 22.58
C SER A 15 -7.29 0.38 21.27
N CYS A 16 -6.06 0.75 20.90
CA CYS A 16 -5.75 1.37 19.63
C CYS A 16 -6.08 0.31 18.58
N LYS A 17 -7.35 0.26 18.14
CA LYS A 17 -7.79 -0.66 17.11
C LYS A 17 -6.88 -0.42 15.92
N LYS A 18 -6.03 -1.39 15.61
CA LYS A 18 -5.10 -1.30 14.49
C LYS A 18 -5.95 -1.09 13.25
N LYS A 19 -5.82 0.08 12.63
CA LYS A 19 -6.55 0.38 11.39
C LYS A 19 -6.17 -0.66 10.35
N GLU A 20 -7.16 -1.14 9.62
CA GLU A 20 -6.92 -2.10 8.55
C GLU A 20 -6.16 -1.43 7.40
N ILE A 21 -5.27 -2.19 6.75
CA ILE A 21 -4.58 -1.75 5.55
C ILE A 21 -5.61 -1.36 4.48
N GLU A 22 -5.41 -0.20 3.87
CA GLU A 22 -6.30 0.33 2.84
C GLU A 22 -5.52 0.58 1.55
N PHE A 23 -6.13 0.20 0.41
CA PHE A 23 -5.57 0.41 -0.93
C PHE A 23 -6.39 1.47 -1.65
N ILE A 24 -5.85 2.68 -1.73
CA ILE A 24 -6.52 3.85 -2.30
C ILE A 24 -6.06 4.02 -3.75
N PRO A 25 -6.93 3.83 -4.76
CA PRO A 25 -6.53 4.03 -6.15
C PRO A 25 -6.24 5.51 -6.45
N SER A 26 -5.23 5.78 -7.28
CA SER A 26 -5.16 7.07 -7.96
C SER A 26 -6.39 7.25 -8.86
N LYS A 27 -6.95 8.46 -8.89
CA LYS A 27 -8.06 8.79 -9.80
C LYS A 27 -7.58 9.21 -11.19
N VAL A 28 -6.27 9.39 -11.36
CA VAL A 28 -5.70 10.04 -12.54
C VAL A 28 -4.50 9.31 -13.14
N ILE A 29 -3.85 8.42 -12.38
CA ILE A 29 -2.79 7.53 -12.86
C ILE A 29 -3.29 6.09 -12.82
N ASP A 30 -3.31 5.46 -13.99
CA ASP A 30 -3.82 4.10 -14.10
C ASP A 30 -2.95 3.11 -13.32
N ASN A 31 -3.62 2.21 -12.59
CA ASN A 31 -3.00 1.09 -11.87
C ASN A 31 -2.03 1.46 -10.73
N VAL A 32 -2.05 2.70 -10.27
CA VAL A 32 -1.35 3.14 -9.06
C VAL A 32 -2.29 3.08 -7.86
N TYR A 33 -1.81 2.51 -6.76
CA TYR A 33 -2.52 2.42 -5.49
C TYR A 33 -1.63 2.93 -4.34
N PHE A 34 -2.20 3.79 -3.50
CA PHE A 34 -1.57 4.27 -2.27
C PHE A 34 -2.04 3.44 -1.09
N VAL A 35 -1.09 3.02 -0.25
CA VAL A 35 -1.34 2.12 0.86
C VAL A 35 -1.30 2.89 2.16
N GLU A 36 -2.45 2.94 2.84
CA GLU A 36 -2.58 3.53 4.17
C GLU A 36 -2.61 2.42 5.25
N ASN A 37 -2.29 2.80 6.50
CA ASN A 37 -2.30 1.91 7.66
C ASN A 37 -1.39 0.68 7.51
N LEU A 38 -0.14 0.94 7.11
CA LEU A 38 0.84 -0.11 6.86
C LEU A 38 1.05 -0.99 8.10
N PRO A 39 1.04 -2.33 7.94
CA PRO A 39 1.35 -3.20 9.05
C PRO A 39 2.84 -3.06 9.40
N ALA A 40 3.16 -3.13 10.69
CA ALA A 40 4.54 -3.14 11.17
C ALA A 40 5.40 -4.34 10.70
N ASN A 41 4.85 -5.28 9.92
CA ASN A 41 5.55 -6.47 9.45
C ASN A 41 5.39 -6.58 7.93
N ASP A 42 6.53 -6.54 7.23
CA ASP A 42 6.59 -6.56 5.78
C ASP A 42 6.07 -7.86 5.17
N SER A 43 6.20 -8.99 5.88
CA SER A 43 5.60 -10.25 5.43
C SER A 43 4.09 -10.16 5.36
N VAL A 44 3.46 -9.44 6.31
CA VAL A 44 2.01 -9.20 6.30
C VAL A 44 1.64 -8.25 5.17
N LEU A 45 2.42 -7.19 4.94
CA LEU A 45 2.21 -6.28 3.82
C LEU A 45 2.30 -7.00 2.47
N LYS A 46 3.35 -7.81 2.28
CA LYS A 46 3.60 -8.59 1.06
C LYS A 46 2.44 -9.51 0.73
N GLU A 47 1.92 -10.24 1.71
CA GLU A 47 0.77 -11.13 1.51
C GLU A 47 -0.52 -10.36 1.19
N LYS A 48 -0.73 -9.20 1.82
CA LYS A 48 -1.89 -8.33 1.51
C LYS A 48 -1.81 -7.79 0.07
N ILE A 49 -0.63 -7.34 -0.38
CA ILE A 49 -0.41 -6.86 -1.75
C ILE A 49 -0.62 -8.00 -2.77
N LYS A 50 -0.05 -9.19 -2.54
CA LYS A 50 -0.30 -10.36 -3.41
C LYS A 50 -1.80 -10.69 -3.49
N GLY A 51 -2.49 -10.68 -2.35
CA GLY A 51 -3.93 -10.88 -2.29
C GLY A 51 -4.70 -9.84 -3.10
N PHE A 52 -4.28 -8.58 -3.03
CA PHE A 52 -4.83 -7.49 -3.84
C PHE A 52 -4.61 -7.72 -5.34
N ILE A 53 -3.38 -8.03 -5.76
CA ILE A 53 -3.02 -8.30 -7.16
C ILE A 53 -3.87 -9.44 -7.71
N ASN A 54 -3.97 -10.56 -7.00
CA ASN A 54 -4.73 -11.73 -7.44
C ASN A 54 -6.22 -11.41 -7.69
N LYS A 55 -6.80 -10.50 -6.90
CA LYS A 55 -8.19 -10.06 -7.06
C LYS A 55 -8.37 -9.04 -8.19
N ASN A 56 -7.39 -8.15 -8.39
CA ASN A 56 -7.57 -6.94 -9.20
C ASN A 56 -6.79 -6.89 -10.52
N ARG A 57 -5.89 -7.86 -10.80
CA ARG A 57 -4.97 -7.80 -11.96
C ARG A 57 -5.60 -7.95 -13.34
N LYS A 58 -6.88 -8.29 -13.46
CA LYS A 58 -7.50 -8.58 -14.76
C LYS A 58 -7.30 -7.39 -15.71
N ASN A 59 -6.70 -7.66 -16.87
CA ASN A 59 -6.40 -6.69 -17.94
C ASN A 59 -5.42 -5.55 -17.58
N LYS A 60 -4.70 -5.65 -16.46
CA LYS A 60 -3.69 -4.65 -16.06
C LYS A 60 -2.30 -5.09 -16.49
N ARG A 61 -1.58 -4.26 -17.24
CA ARG A 61 -0.17 -4.53 -17.63
C ARG A 61 0.79 -4.40 -16.47
N GLY A 62 0.44 -3.61 -15.46
CA GLY A 62 1.14 -3.55 -14.20
C GLY A 62 0.26 -2.98 -13.11
N ILE A 63 0.71 -3.07 -11.86
CA ILE A 63 0.11 -2.46 -10.67
C ILE A 63 1.25 -1.97 -9.78
N TYR A 64 1.18 -0.71 -9.37
CA TYR A 64 2.20 -0.08 -8.55
C TYR A 64 1.61 0.33 -7.21
N PHE A 65 2.37 0.09 -6.14
CA PHE A 65 1.95 0.33 -4.76
C PHE A 65 2.92 1.28 -4.11
N TYR A 66 2.40 2.42 -3.65
CA TYR A 66 3.17 3.42 -2.92
C TYR A 66 2.61 3.61 -1.51
N ARG A 67 3.45 4.03 -0.56
CA ARG A 67 3.03 4.46 0.76
C ARG A 67 2.16 5.70 0.62
N TYR A 68 1.08 5.80 1.39
CA TYR A 68 0.29 7.02 1.45
C TYR A 68 0.95 8.04 2.40
N THR A 69 1.76 8.96 1.84
CA THR A 69 2.51 10.00 2.57
C THR A 69 2.16 11.39 2.06
N SER A 70 2.74 12.43 2.65
CA SER A 70 2.67 13.79 2.10
C SER A 70 3.24 13.89 0.69
N ASN A 71 4.27 13.11 0.36
CA ASN A 71 4.94 13.14 -0.95
C ASN A 71 4.04 12.56 -2.03
N THR A 72 3.43 11.41 -1.75
CA THR A 72 2.66 10.66 -2.74
C THR A 72 1.19 11.07 -2.82
N ARG A 73 0.65 11.72 -1.78
CA ARG A 73 -0.77 12.15 -1.71
C ARG A 73 -1.18 13.06 -2.87
N TYR A 74 -0.26 13.85 -3.42
CA TYR A 74 -0.51 14.70 -4.60
C TYR A 74 -1.11 13.88 -5.77
N PHE A 75 -0.54 12.71 -6.03
CA PHE A 75 -0.84 11.84 -7.16
C PHE A 75 -2.16 11.07 -7.03
N LEU A 76 -2.90 11.23 -5.92
CA LEU A 76 -4.28 10.73 -5.83
C LEU A 76 -5.20 11.40 -6.85
N ASN A 77 -4.99 12.70 -7.09
CA ASN A 77 -5.88 13.51 -7.92
C ASN A 77 -5.13 14.36 -8.96
N HIS A 78 -3.79 14.29 -9.00
CA HIS A 78 -2.96 15.00 -9.99
C HIS A 78 -2.07 14.02 -10.76
N LYS A 79 -1.88 14.28 -12.06
CA LYS A 79 -0.97 13.49 -12.89
C LYS A 79 0.47 13.88 -12.58
N GLU A 80 1.39 13.04 -13.03
CA GLU A 80 2.82 13.36 -13.01
C GLU A 80 3.13 14.52 -13.95
N GLU A 81 4.08 15.34 -13.52
CA GLU A 81 4.61 16.46 -14.28
C GLU A 81 6.12 16.28 -14.40
N SER A 82 6.76 16.97 -15.35
CA SER A 82 8.21 16.85 -15.57
C SER A 82 9.05 17.21 -14.33
N THR A 83 8.47 17.93 -13.38
CA THR A 83 9.11 18.37 -12.13
C THR A 83 8.68 17.57 -10.90
N ASN A 84 7.73 16.63 -11.05
CA ASN A 84 7.19 15.84 -9.95
C ASN A 84 6.59 14.54 -10.48
N MET A 85 7.35 13.45 -10.35
CA MET A 85 6.97 12.10 -10.76
C MET A 85 6.95 11.16 -9.54
N LEU A 86 6.22 10.05 -9.60
CA LEU A 86 6.23 9.06 -8.52
C LEU A 86 7.61 8.44 -8.31
N ASP A 87 8.37 8.29 -9.40
CA ASP A 87 9.74 7.76 -9.39
C ASP A 87 10.73 8.68 -8.67
N ASP A 88 10.37 9.94 -8.39
CA ASP A 88 11.16 10.85 -7.56
C ASP A 88 11.10 10.49 -6.06
N TYR A 89 10.21 9.56 -5.66
CA TYR A 89 9.98 9.12 -4.27
C TYR A 89 10.17 7.60 -4.10
N PRO A 90 11.35 7.05 -4.40
CA PRO A 90 11.61 5.60 -4.31
C PRO A 90 11.45 5.05 -2.88
N GLU A 91 11.62 5.88 -1.85
CA GLU A 91 11.41 5.50 -0.44
C GLU A 91 9.95 5.19 -0.10
N ASP A 92 9.02 5.69 -0.92
CA ASP A 92 7.60 5.43 -0.78
C ASP A 92 7.13 4.29 -1.69
N GLU A 93 7.95 3.76 -2.59
CA GLU A 93 7.59 2.60 -3.42
C GLU A 93 7.60 1.32 -2.57
N LEU A 94 6.45 0.66 -2.45
CA LEU A 94 6.30 -0.55 -1.63
C LEU A 94 6.48 -1.82 -2.46
N ALA A 95 5.85 -1.84 -3.62
CA ALA A 95 5.86 -2.99 -4.52
C ALA A 95 5.41 -2.61 -5.93
N SER A 96 5.86 -3.39 -6.91
CA SER A 96 5.35 -3.35 -8.26
C SER A 96 5.05 -4.76 -8.77
N PHE A 97 3.99 -4.87 -9.56
CA PHE A 97 3.65 -6.07 -10.31
C PHE A 97 3.61 -5.72 -11.78
N ILE A 98 4.46 -6.35 -12.59
CA ILE A 98 4.62 -5.99 -14.01
C ILE A 98 4.45 -7.25 -14.84
N ILE A 99 3.55 -7.19 -15.83
CA ILE A 99 3.38 -8.27 -16.81
C ILE A 99 4.31 -7.99 -17.99
N THR A 100 5.30 -8.86 -18.16
CA THR A 100 6.22 -8.81 -19.30
C THR A 100 6.00 -10.01 -20.22
N ARG A 101 6.55 -9.96 -21.43
CA ARG A 101 6.65 -11.15 -22.28
C ARG A 101 7.76 -12.06 -21.74
N CYS A 102 7.57 -13.37 -21.86
CA CYS A 102 8.63 -14.31 -21.55
C CYS A 102 9.75 -14.17 -22.59
N GLU A 103 11.01 -14.12 -22.15
CA GLU A 103 12.17 -13.93 -23.03
C GLU A 103 12.34 -15.09 -24.02
N THR A 104 12.08 -16.31 -23.58
CA THR A 104 12.25 -17.53 -24.38
C THR A 104 11.03 -17.86 -25.26
N ASP A 105 9.87 -17.29 -24.94
CA ASP A 105 8.63 -17.51 -25.66
C ASP A 105 7.76 -16.25 -25.60
N THR A 106 7.90 -15.37 -26.59
CA THR A 106 7.22 -14.08 -26.60
C THR A 106 5.70 -14.17 -26.73
N THR A 107 5.15 -15.37 -26.99
CA THR A 107 3.70 -15.61 -27.01
C THR A 107 3.13 -15.75 -25.60
N LYS A 108 3.98 -15.99 -24.60
CA LYS A 108 3.61 -16.12 -23.19
C LYS A 108 3.88 -14.83 -22.43
N LEU A 109 3.05 -14.59 -21.42
CA LEU A 109 3.19 -13.49 -20.47
C LEU A 109 3.61 -14.02 -19.10
N VAL A 110 4.49 -13.29 -18.42
CA VAL A 110 4.97 -13.58 -17.07
C VAL A 110 4.67 -12.37 -16.19
N GLY A 111 4.13 -12.62 -14.99
CA GLY A 111 3.94 -11.57 -13.99
C GLY A 111 5.11 -11.53 -13.01
N ASN A 112 5.86 -10.44 -13.01
CA ASN A 112 6.96 -10.20 -12.10
C ASN A 112 6.47 -9.39 -10.91
N PHE A 113 6.62 -9.94 -9.71
CA PHE A 113 6.28 -9.24 -8.46
C PHE A 113 7.57 -8.81 -7.76
N ILE A 114 7.77 -7.50 -7.67
CA ILE A 114 8.91 -6.86 -7.01
C ILE A 114 8.39 -6.24 -5.71
N PHE A 115 9.06 -6.52 -4.61
CA PHE A 115 8.68 -6.04 -3.28
C PHE A 115 9.88 -5.34 -2.67
N MET A 116 9.72 -4.06 -2.30
CA MET A 116 10.78 -3.17 -1.82
C MET A 116 10.65 -2.91 -0.32
N ALA A 117 9.42 -2.57 0.11
CA ALA A 117 8.98 -2.22 1.48
C ALA A 117 9.70 -1.07 2.19
#